data_AF-A0A8S0TJT7-F1
#
_entry.id   AF-A0A8S0TJT7-F1
#
_cell.length_a   1.000
_cell.length_b   1.000
_cell.length_c   1.000
_cell.angle_alpha   90.00
_cell.angle_beta   90.00
_cell.angle_gamma   90.00
#
_symmetry.space_group_name_H-M   'P 1'
#
loop_
_entity.id
_entity.type
_entity.pdbx_description
1 polymer ?
#
loop_
_entity_poly.entity_id
_entity_poly.type
_entity_poly.pdbx_seq_one_letter_code
_entity_poly.pdbx_strand_id
1 'polypeptide(L)'
;MKPVVGMVIRNKMQKSVVVAVDRLFYHKVYNRYVTRTSKFMAHDEQNRCNLGDRVLQNLSAHGPRGRKCLNSRFKHGRGETIVNFGILLERW
;
A
#
# COMPACT_ATOMS: atom_id res chain seq x y z
N MET A 1 14.75 -5.28 -1.56
CA MET A 1 14.03 -4.14 -0.95
C MET A 1 13.24 -4.63 0.25
N LYS A 2 13.22 -3.89 1.36
CA LYS A 2 12.40 -4.28 2.53
C LYS A 2 10.92 -4.06 2.21
N PRO A 3 10.02 -5.01 2.55
CA PRO A 3 8.60 -4.82 2.37
C PRO A 3 8.09 -3.74 3.32
N VAL A 4 7.11 -2.96 2.88
CA VAL A 4 6.52 -1.90 3.70
C VAL A 4 5.17 -2.38 4.20
N VAL A 5 4.87 -2.12 5.47
CA VAL A 5 3.57 -2.48 6.07
C VAL A 5 2.68 -1.26 6.04
N GLY A 6 1.45 -1.44 5.56
CA GLY A 6 0.38 -0.44 5.57
C GLY A 6 -0.89 -0.95 6.21
N MET A 7 -1.86 -0.07 6.36
CA MET A 7 -3.19 -0.36 6.91
C MET A 7 -4.29 0.15 6.00
N VAL A 8 -5.39 -0.59 5.90
CA VAL A 8 -6.58 -0.18 5.14
C VAL A 8 -7.31 0.93 5.90
N ILE A 9 -7.38 2.13 5.29
CA ILE A 9 -8.12 3.29 5.84
C ILE A 9 -9.55 3.35 5.29
N ARG A 10 -9.77 2.93 4.04
CA ARG A 10 -11.09 3.09 3.38
C ARG A 10 -11.46 1.87 2.54
N ASN A 11 -12.63 1.32 2.83
CA ASN A 11 -13.27 0.23 2.09
C ASN A 11 -14.67 0.62 1.53
N LYS A 12 -14.88 1.90 1.22
CA LYS A 12 -16.17 2.38 0.68
C LYS A 12 -16.24 2.39 -0.86
N MET A 13 -15.23 1.85 -1.54
CA MET A 13 -15.15 1.87 -3.01
C MET A 13 -15.48 0.48 -3.57
N GLN A 14 -16.01 0.43 -4.79
CA GLN A 14 -16.34 -0.83 -5.45
C GLN A 14 -15.06 -1.47 -6.02
N LYS A 15 -14.79 -2.73 -5.64
CA LYS A 15 -13.64 -3.53 -6.07
C LYS A 15 -12.27 -2.92 -5.75
N SER A 16 -12.22 -1.94 -4.85
CA SER A 16 -10.99 -1.19 -4.59
C SER A 16 -10.94 -0.72 -3.14
N VAL A 17 -9.74 -0.69 -2.56
CA VAL A 17 -9.53 -0.21 -1.18
C VAL A 17 -8.39 0.80 -1.12
N VAL A 18 -8.46 1.73 -0.18
CA VAL A 18 -7.38 2.71 0.07
C VAL A 18 -6.56 2.25 1.25
N VAL A 19 -5.27 2.05 1.02
CA VAL A 19 -4.27 1.68 2.00
C VAL A 19 -3.39 2.89 2.30
N ALA A 20 -3.09 3.14 3.56
CA ALA A 20 -2.04 4.07 3.95
C ALA A 20 -0.80 3.33 4.38
N VAL A 21 0.35 3.85 3.98
CA VAL A 21 1.66 3.33 4.31
C VAL A 21 2.48 4.48 4.87
N ASP A 22 3.00 4.26 6.07
CA ASP A 22 3.90 5.20 6.73
C ASP A 22 5.35 4.84 6.42
N ARG A 23 6.13 5.86 6.09
CA ARG A 23 7.59 5.73 5.97
C ARG A 23 8.27 6.81 6.80
N LEU A 24 9.31 6.40 7.51
CA LEU A 24 10.22 7.32 8.17
C LEU A 24 11.22 7.85 7.13
N PHE A 25 11.34 9.16 7.06
CA PHE A 25 12.31 9.85 6.23
C PHE A 25 13.10 10.85 7.07
N TYR A 26 14.38 10.99 6.75
CA TYR A 26 15.25 11.94 7.43
C TYR A 26 15.14 13.32 6.79
N HIS A 27 14.57 14.29 7.52
CA HIS A 27 14.47 15.66 7.04
C HIS A 27 15.80 16.40 7.25
N LYS A 28 16.58 16.54 6.17
CA LYS A 28 17.95 17.09 6.21
C LYS A 28 18.06 18.46 6.91
N VAL A 29 17.11 19.36 6.66
CA VAL A 29 17.16 20.73 7.22
C VAL A 29 16.92 20.75 8.73
N TYR A 30 16.11 19.83 9.24
CA TYR A 30 15.72 19.81 10.66
C TYR A 30 16.43 18.71 11.46
N ASN A 31 17.32 17.96 10.81
CA ASN A 31 18.11 16.88 11.42
C ASN A 31 17.26 15.87 12.24
N ARG A 32 16.01 15.63 11.82
CA ARG A 32 15.04 14.78 12.53
C ARG A 32 14.36 13.80 11.58
N TYR A 33 14.02 12.62 12.10
CA TYR A 33 13.15 11.67 11.42
C TYR A 33 11.70 12.13 11.47
N VAL A 34 11.08 12.25 10.29
CA VAL A 34 9.68 12.64 10.11
C VAL A 34 8.95 11.49 9.43
N THR A 35 7.75 11.17 9.93
CA THR A 35 6.86 10.18 9.30
C THR A 35 6.09 10.82 8.16
N ARG A 36 6.17 10.22 6.98
CA ARG A 36 5.36 10.62 5.82
C ARG A 36 4.42 9.50 5.44
N THR A 37 3.12 9.78 5.51
CA THR A 37 2.07 8.87 5.07
C THR A 37 1.87 9.00 3.57
N SER A 38 1.80 7.88 2.85
CA SER A 38 1.42 7.82 1.43
C SER A 38 0.21 6.92 1.27
N LYS A 39 -0.77 7.35 0.49
CA LYS A 39 -2.00 6.61 0.23
C LYS A 39 -1.88 5.89 -1.11
N PHE A 40 -2.34 4.65 -1.15
CA PHE A 40 -2.33 3.80 -2.33
C PHE A 40 -3.69 3.16 -2.53
N MET A 41 -4.14 3.05 -3.78
CA MET A 41 -5.31 2.24 -4.11
C MET A 41 -4.88 0.81 -4.44
N ALA A 42 -5.55 -0.15 -3.82
CA ALA A 42 -5.44 -1.57 -4.13
C ALA A 42 -6.71 -2.02 -4.87
N HIS A 43 -6.57 -2.89 -5.86
CA HIS A 43 -7.71 -3.52 -6.51
C HIS A 43 -8.01 -4.85 -5.80
N ASP A 44 -9.25 -5.02 -5.32
CA ASP A 44 -9.72 -6.24 -4.68
C ASP A 44 -11.03 -6.67 -5.36
N GLU A 45 -10.98 -7.69 -6.22
CA GLU A 45 -12.16 -8.16 -6.95
C GLU A 45 -13.23 -8.77 -6.05
N GLN A 46 -12.83 -9.31 -4.89
CA GLN A 46 -13.71 -10.06 -4.00
C GLN A 46 -14.18 -9.24 -2.80
N ASN A 47 -13.77 -7.96 -2.69
CA ASN A 47 -14.06 -7.07 -1.56
C ASN A 47 -13.90 -7.77 -0.19
N ARG A 48 -12.86 -8.61 -0.06
CA ARG A 48 -12.62 -9.39 1.17
C ARG A 48 -11.91 -8.56 2.24
N CYS A 49 -11.32 -7.44 1.86
CA CYS A 49 -10.57 -6.58 2.76
C CYS A 49 -11.50 -5.74 3.66
N ASN A 50 -11.24 -5.71 4.96
CA ASN A 50 -11.93 -4.89 5.94
C ASN A 50 -11.09 -3.68 6.39
N LEU A 51 -11.74 -2.78 7.12
CA LEU A 51 -11.05 -1.64 7.73
C LEU A 51 -10.09 -2.13 8.83
N GLY A 52 -8.87 -1.62 8.84
CA GLY A 52 -7.84 -1.97 9.84
C GLY A 52 -6.97 -3.17 9.48
N ASP A 53 -7.20 -3.82 8.34
CA ASP A 53 -6.35 -4.94 7.91
C ASP A 53 -4.93 -4.50 7.56
N ARG A 54 -3.97 -5.38 7.87
CA ARG A 54 -2.55 -5.16 7.61
C ARG A 54 -2.18 -5.62 6.20
N VAL A 55 -1.52 -4.73 5.49
CA VAL A 55 -1.10 -4.93 4.10
C VAL A 55 0.41 -4.97 4.05
N LEU A 56 0.97 -6.05 3.52
CA LEU A 56 2.39 -6.14 3.21
C LEU A 56 2.60 -5.78 1.74
N GLN A 57 3.25 -4.65 1.48
CA GLN A 57 3.54 -4.16 0.14
C GLN A 57 4.94 -4.62 -0.28
N ASN A 58 5.01 -5.53 -1.26
CA ASN A 58 6.26 -5.95 -1.88
C ASN A 58 6.48 -5.13 -3.16
N LEU A 59 7.60 -4.41 -3.24
CA LEU A 59 8.06 -3.85 -4.52
C LEU A 59 8.63 -4.99 -5.37
N SER A 60 8.01 -5.26 -6.52
CA SER A 60 8.64 -6.05 -7.59
C SER A 60 9.24 -5.12 -8.65
N ALA A 61 10.33 -5.56 -9.27
CA ALA A 61 11.12 -4.74 -10.18
C ALA A 61 10.52 -4.73 -11.60
N HIS A 62 10.41 -3.52 -12.15
CA HIS A 62 10.30 -3.12 -13.56
C HIS A 62 9.21 -3.75 -14.46
N GLY A 63 8.12 -3.02 -14.65
CA GLY A 63 7.33 -3.06 -15.90
C GLY A 63 7.93 -2.14 -16.98
N PRO A 64 7.56 -2.31 -18.27
CA PRO A 64 8.26 -1.74 -19.45
C PRO A 64 8.21 -0.20 -19.60
N ARG A 65 7.78 0.56 -18.59
CA ARG A 65 7.65 2.03 -18.60
C ARG A 65 8.12 2.72 -17.31
N GLY A 66 9.02 2.10 -16.55
CA GLY A 66 9.47 2.66 -15.27
C GLY A 66 8.39 2.70 -14.16
N ARG A 67 7.21 2.12 -14.43
CA ARG A 67 6.17 1.91 -13.43
C ARG A 67 6.59 0.75 -12.55
N LYS A 68 6.66 0.99 -11.25
CA LYS A 68 6.91 -0.06 -10.26
C LYS A 68 5.62 -0.84 -10.09
N CYS A 69 5.58 -2.10 -10.50
CA CYS A 69 4.48 -2.98 -10.15
C CYS A 69 4.65 -3.37 -8.68
N LEU A 70 3.59 -3.34 -7.89
CA LEU A 70 3.62 -3.74 -6.49
C LEU A 70 2.65 -4.89 -6.31
N ASN A 71 3.14 -5.97 -5.72
CA ASN A 71 2.30 -7.08 -5.30
C ASN A 71 2.06 -6.91 -3.80
N SER A 72 0.80 -6.88 -3.39
CA SER A 72 0.45 -6.67 -2.00
C SER A 72 -0.25 -7.89 -1.45
N ARG A 73 0.20 -8.34 -0.29
CA ARG A 73 -0.41 -9.46 0.44
C ARG A 73 -1.12 -8.92 1.67
N PHE A 74 -2.42 -9.12 1.76
CA PHE A 74 -3.27 -8.71 2.87
C PHE A 74 -3.36 -9.89 3.85
N LYS A 75 -3.09 -9.63 5.12
CA LYS A 75 -3.20 -10.62 6.19
C LYS A 75 -4.53 -10.42 6.90
N HIS A 76 -5.42 -11.42 6.83
CA HIS A 76 -6.68 -11.48 7.56
C HIS A 76 -6.61 -12.62 8.57
N GLY A 77 -6.30 -12.34 9.84
CA GLY A 77 -6.17 -13.40 10.86
C GLY A 77 -5.17 -14.50 10.46
N ARG A 78 -5.66 -15.74 10.23
CA ARG A 78 -4.87 -16.91 9.79
C ARG A 78 -4.77 -17.07 8.25
N GLY A 79 -5.47 -16.25 7.46
CA GLY A 79 -5.50 -16.32 6.00
C GLY A 79 -4.67 -15.22 5.31
N GLU A 80 -4.10 -15.54 4.14
CA GLU A 80 -3.39 -14.59 3.28
C GLU A 80 -4.19 -14.36 1.99
N THR A 81 -4.59 -13.11 1.73
CA THR A 81 -5.24 -12.71 0.47
C THR A 81 -4.22 -11.95 -0.37
N ILE A 82 -4.03 -12.35 -1.63
CA ILE A 82 -3.16 -11.63 -2.57
C ILE A 82 -4.06 -10.74 -3.42
N VAL A 83 -3.78 -9.44 -3.44
CA VAL A 83 -4.50 -8.47 -4.28
C VAL A 83 -3.50 -7.71 -5.15
N ASN A 84 -3.85 -7.58 -6.42
CA ASN A 84 -3.01 -6.95 -7.43
C ASN A 84 -3.25 -5.44 -7.43
N PHE A 85 -2.19 -4.65 -7.41
CA PHE A 85 -2.31 -3.19 -7.46
C PHE A 85 -2.31 -2.67 -8.90
N GLY A 86 -3.33 -1.90 -9.24
CA GLY A 86 -3.22 -0.85 -10.26
C GLY A 86 -2.89 0.46 -9.58
N ILE A 87 -1.73 1.05 -9.86
CA ILE A 87 -1.38 2.37 -9.33
C ILE A 87 -2.32 3.41 -9.96
N LEU A 88 -3.34 3.81 -9.21
CA LEU A 88 -3.83 5.17 -9.24
C LEU A 88 -3.67 5.69 -7.80
N LEU A 89 -2.77 6.64 -7.57
CA LEU A 89 -3.25 7.95 -7.20
C LEU A 89 -2.21 9.05 -7.29
N GLU A 90 -2.76 10.18 -7.69
CA GLU A 90 -2.19 11.48 -7.82
C GLU A 90 -1.51 11.98 -6.55
N ARG A 91 -0.39 12.62 -6.83
CA ARG A 91 0.49 13.35 -5.95
C ARG A 91 -0.21 14.67 -5.63
N TRP A 92 -0.75 14.81 -4.43
CA TRP A 92 -1.07 16.12 -3.83
C TRP A 92 0.05 16.48 -2.86
#